data_AF-A0A7C5GUE7-F1
#
_entry.id   AF-A0A7C5GUE7-F1
#
_cell.length_a   1.000
_cell.length_b   1.000
_cell.length_c   1.000
_cell.angle_alpha   90.00
_cell.angle_beta   90.00
_cell.angle_gamma   90.00
#
_symmetry.space_group_name_H-M   'P 1'
#
loop_
_entity.id
_entity.type
_entity.pdbx_description
1 polymer ?
#
loop_
_entity_poly.entity_id
_entity_poly.type
_entity_poly.pdbx_seq_one_letter_code
_entity_poly.pdbx_strand_id
1 'polypeptide(L)'
;MEHRSMETRTIQVTEEKKALRGSLAETIEGFFLKHRDRFWKVHVVVLLLMVVLIGVPAFMPLPDEEASLFDDFSLFANFIIWGVWFPLLFLSVIFAGRLWCGVFCPQGAASEYASKKGFALAPPRWLRRDWIAIVSFVAVTIFGQVVGVRDYPLATLEVLGGTTLVAVLVGYIYGGGRRVWCRYLCPMGPLLGVLSRLGAVSFERAAGSAKGYPCPTFVNTATKTSSANCIECFRCVNPEERGTLRVRLRRLGREVEEIERREPNLWEVLFLFSATGLALGAFYWQISPLYIRLKHALGDIFMDLGLLHVVGSSGPRWLMVNYPEAGEVFLWLDVMAITIFMVTSMVAVALALSVFTALASLIDRRGLSVKDGFLRFGYVYGPVALLSLVIGLGQILFQTTTALGVTQQVVKSLEMAFFAAGGLWSVYLAYRLAKGNMLTMVPLSLGTVLVAALWYGVLF
;
A
#
# COMPACT_ATOMS: atom_id res chain seq x y z
N MET A 1 -7.04 -4.95 50.94
CA MET A 1 -7.78 -6.04 50.25
C MET A 1 -8.19 -5.65 48.82
N GLU A 2 -8.44 -4.38 48.50
CA GLU A 2 -8.78 -3.92 47.13
C GLU A 2 -7.67 -4.11 46.08
N HIS A 3 -6.39 -3.93 46.44
CA HIS A 3 -5.28 -4.07 45.49
C HIS A 3 -5.16 -5.50 44.90
N ARG A 4 -5.51 -6.52 45.70
CA ARG A 4 -5.46 -7.94 45.30
C ARG A 4 -6.64 -8.32 44.39
N SER A 5 -7.81 -7.69 44.55
CA SER A 5 -8.97 -7.96 43.68
C SER A 5 -8.83 -7.33 42.30
N MET A 6 -8.18 -6.16 42.21
CA MET A 6 -7.93 -5.44 40.96
C MET A 6 -6.87 -6.14 40.09
N GLU A 7 -5.82 -6.68 40.71
CA GLU A 7 -4.78 -7.47 40.04
C GLU A 7 -5.33 -8.83 39.54
N THR A 8 -6.17 -9.50 40.33
CA THR A 8 -6.83 -10.76 39.93
C THR A 8 -7.81 -10.55 38.78
N ARG A 9 -8.59 -9.46 38.78
CA ARG A 9 -9.47 -9.07 37.66
C ARG A 9 -8.68 -8.79 36.37
N THR A 10 -7.54 -8.12 36.48
CA THR A 10 -6.69 -7.79 35.33
C THR A 10 -6.09 -9.05 34.71
N ILE A 11 -5.66 -10.00 35.55
CA ILE A 11 -5.11 -11.29 35.09
C ILE A 11 -6.20 -12.15 34.43
N GLN A 12 -7.39 -12.25 35.02
CA GLN A 12 -8.51 -13.03 34.46
C GLN A 12 -8.99 -12.47 33.10
N VAL A 13 -9.15 -11.14 32.98
CA VAL A 13 -9.52 -10.50 31.70
C VAL A 13 -8.44 -10.69 30.63
N THR A 14 -7.17 -10.78 31.03
CA THR A 14 -6.05 -11.00 30.10
C THR A 14 -6.00 -12.45 29.60
N GLU A 15 -6.25 -13.43 30.47
CA GLU A 15 -6.31 -14.85 30.09
C GLU A 15 -7.58 -15.18 29.28
N GLU A 16 -8.74 -14.59 29.61
CA GLU A 16 -9.97 -14.76 28.83
C GLU A 16 -9.84 -14.19 27.41
N LYS A 17 -9.25 -12.99 27.26
CA LYS A 17 -8.92 -12.40 25.95
C LYS A 17 -7.89 -13.23 25.16
N LYS A 18 -6.98 -13.91 25.83
CA LYS A 18 -5.97 -14.79 25.22
C LYS A 18 -6.59 -16.10 24.75
N ALA A 19 -7.53 -16.67 25.53
CA ALA A 19 -8.33 -17.83 25.16
C ALA A 19 -9.26 -17.54 23.97
N LEU A 20 -9.97 -16.42 23.98
CA LEU A 20 -10.83 -15.96 22.87
C LEU A 20 -10.04 -15.73 21.56
N ARG A 21 -8.86 -15.10 21.67
CA ARG A 21 -7.96 -14.93 20.51
C ARG A 21 -7.40 -16.26 19.99
N GLY A 22 -7.18 -17.23 20.87
CA GLY A 22 -6.84 -18.61 20.49
C GLY A 22 -7.96 -19.26 19.69
N SER A 23 -9.18 -19.24 20.21
CA SER A 23 -10.37 -19.82 19.56
C SER A 23 -10.69 -19.19 18.20
N LEU A 24 -10.59 -17.86 18.05
CA LEU A 24 -10.81 -17.19 16.77
C LEU A 24 -9.68 -17.50 15.77
N ALA A 25 -8.42 -17.51 16.20
CA ALA A 25 -7.29 -17.85 15.34
C ALA A 25 -7.40 -19.29 14.82
N GLU A 26 -7.78 -20.25 15.69
CA GLU A 26 -8.02 -21.64 15.31
C GLU A 26 -9.21 -21.78 14.35
N THR A 27 -10.27 -21.00 14.53
CA THR A 27 -11.42 -20.99 13.63
C THR A 27 -11.03 -20.49 12.23
N ILE A 28 -10.28 -19.38 12.16
CA ILE A 28 -9.76 -18.84 10.90
C ILE A 28 -8.84 -19.87 10.24
N GLU A 29 -7.91 -20.43 11.00
CA GLU A 29 -6.98 -21.46 10.53
C GLU A 29 -7.73 -22.66 9.96
N GLY A 30 -8.69 -23.22 10.70
CA GLY A 30 -9.53 -24.33 10.25
C GLY A 30 -10.34 -24.02 9.00
N PHE A 31 -10.91 -22.82 8.89
CA PHE A 31 -11.66 -22.39 7.70
C PHE A 31 -10.77 -22.38 6.44
N PHE A 32 -9.61 -21.73 6.50
CA PHE A 32 -8.72 -21.63 5.34
C PHE A 32 -8.07 -22.96 4.96
N LEU A 33 -7.78 -23.83 5.93
CA LEU A 33 -7.27 -25.17 5.66
C LEU A 33 -8.31 -26.07 5.01
N LYS A 34 -9.56 -26.05 5.51
CA LYS A 34 -10.68 -26.83 4.97
C LYS A 34 -11.01 -26.46 3.52
N HIS A 35 -10.78 -25.20 3.13
CA HIS A 35 -11.10 -24.70 1.79
C HIS A 35 -9.87 -24.44 0.91
N ARG A 36 -8.68 -24.89 1.33
CA ARG A 36 -7.41 -24.64 0.63
C ARG A 36 -7.40 -25.16 -0.81
N ASP A 37 -8.05 -26.28 -1.04
CA ASP A 37 -8.27 -26.91 -2.35
C ASP A 37 -9.18 -26.07 -3.27
N ARG A 38 -10.02 -25.19 -2.70
CA ARG A 38 -10.94 -24.33 -3.45
C ARG A 38 -10.38 -22.95 -3.77
N PHE A 39 -9.17 -22.59 -3.31
CA PHE A 39 -8.58 -21.27 -3.58
C PHE A 39 -8.45 -20.95 -5.07
N TRP A 40 -8.24 -21.96 -5.92
CA TRP A 40 -8.19 -21.73 -7.37
C TRP A 40 -9.52 -21.21 -7.93
N LYS A 41 -10.67 -21.61 -7.35
CA LYS A 41 -11.99 -21.10 -7.76
C LYS A 41 -12.11 -19.62 -7.46
N VAL A 42 -11.64 -19.19 -6.28
CA VAL A 42 -11.60 -17.76 -5.90
C VAL A 42 -10.72 -16.97 -6.86
N HIS A 43 -9.52 -17.48 -7.19
CA HIS A 43 -8.64 -16.82 -8.16
C HIS A 43 -9.30 -16.66 -9.54
N VAL A 44 -9.99 -17.70 -10.04
CA VAL A 44 -10.68 -17.66 -11.33
C VAL A 44 -11.85 -16.66 -11.29
N VAL A 45 -12.69 -16.71 -10.26
CA VAL A 45 -13.82 -15.78 -10.10
C VAL A 45 -13.34 -14.34 -10.05
N VAL A 46 -12.30 -14.05 -9.25
CA VAL A 46 -11.75 -12.70 -9.14
C VAL A 46 -11.07 -12.24 -10.42
N LEU A 47 -10.37 -13.13 -11.12
CA LEU A 47 -9.77 -12.81 -12.42
C LEU A 47 -10.85 -12.48 -13.45
N LEU A 48 -11.91 -13.28 -13.55
CA LEU A 48 -13.03 -13.03 -14.45
C LEU A 48 -13.73 -11.71 -14.10
N LEU A 49 -13.99 -11.47 -12.81
CA LEU A 49 -14.57 -10.21 -12.34
C LEU A 49 -13.71 -9.02 -12.77
N MET A 50 -12.39 -9.08 -12.60
CA MET A 50 -11.49 -8.00 -13.02
C MET A 50 -11.41 -7.83 -14.53
N VAL A 51 -11.41 -8.91 -15.30
CA VAL A 51 -11.47 -8.84 -16.77
C VAL A 51 -12.76 -8.17 -17.23
N VAL A 52 -13.89 -8.45 -16.58
CA VAL A 52 -15.17 -7.79 -16.90
C VAL A 52 -15.16 -6.32 -16.50
N LEU A 53 -14.80 -6.01 -15.24
CA LEU A 53 -14.81 -4.63 -14.73
C LEU A 53 -13.81 -3.71 -15.42
N ILE A 54 -12.69 -4.22 -15.93
CA ILE A 54 -11.67 -3.41 -16.61
C ILE A 54 -11.84 -3.47 -18.13
N GLY A 55 -12.10 -4.67 -18.67
CA GLY A 55 -12.14 -4.91 -20.10
C GLY A 55 -13.39 -4.37 -20.76
N VAL A 56 -14.57 -4.60 -20.18
CA VAL A 56 -15.84 -4.18 -20.81
C VAL A 56 -15.95 -2.65 -20.94
N PRO A 57 -15.70 -1.84 -19.90
CA PRO A 57 -15.76 -0.39 -20.01
C PRO A 57 -14.78 0.21 -21.02
N ALA A 58 -13.64 -0.45 -21.26
CA ALA A 58 -12.64 0.02 -22.23
C ALA A 58 -13.10 -0.04 -23.70
N PHE A 59 -14.16 -0.81 -23.99
CA PHE A 59 -14.75 -0.91 -25.34
C PHE A 59 -16.13 -0.27 -25.42
N MET A 60 -16.60 0.35 -24.33
CA MET A 60 -17.84 1.13 -24.31
C MET A 60 -17.55 2.60 -24.67
N PRO A 61 -18.54 3.33 -25.21
CA PRO A 61 -18.41 4.78 -25.36
C PRO A 61 -18.20 5.43 -23.99
N LEU A 62 -17.62 6.63 -24.00
CA LEU A 62 -17.49 7.43 -22.78
C LEU A 62 -18.89 7.77 -22.24
N PRO A 63 -19.07 7.80 -20.91
CA PRO A 63 -20.35 8.12 -20.31
C PRO A 63 -20.76 9.57 -20.62
N ASP A 64 -22.06 9.78 -20.85
CA ASP A 64 -22.63 11.12 -21.00
C ASP A 64 -22.52 11.92 -19.69
N GLU A 65 -22.51 13.26 -19.77
CA GLU A 65 -22.35 14.13 -18.58
C GLU A 65 -23.48 13.95 -17.54
N GLU A 66 -24.66 13.51 -17.96
CA GLU A 66 -25.82 13.26 -17.08
C GLU A 66 -25.89 11.81 -16.56
N ALA A 67 -24.97 10.94 -16.98
CA ALA A 67 -25.01 9.53 -16.63
C ALA A 67 -24.77 9.30 -15.13
N SER A 68 -25.55 8.40 -14.54
CA SER A 68 -25.43 8.02 -13.13
C SER A 68 -24.72 6.67 -12.97
N LEU A 69 -24.20 6.42 -11.77
CA LEU A 69 -23.58 5.16 -11.39
C LEU A 69 -24.52 3.94 -11.52
N PHE A 70 -25.83 4.16 -11.49
CA PHE A 70 -26.81 3.08 -11.58
C PHE A 70 -27.24 2.77 -13.01
N ASP A 71 -26.99 3.70 -13.94
CA ASP A 71 -27.44 3.61 -15.32
C ASP A 71 -26.29 3.32 -16.30
N ASP A 72 -25.06 3.68 -15.93
CA ASP A 72 -23.86 3.44 -16.75
C ASP A 72 -22.90 2.42 -16.12
N PHE A 73 -22.54 1.40 -16.90
CA PHE A 73 -21.68 0.33 -16.43
C PHE A 73 -20.21 0.77 -16.25
N SER A 74 -19.72 1.73 -17.03
CA SER A 74 -18.35 2.24 -16.91
C SER A 74 -18.16 3.02 -15.60
N LEU A 75 -19.14 3.85 -15.23
CA LEU A 75 -19.17 4.54 -13.93
C LEU A 75 -19.30 3.56 -12.77
N PHE A 76 -20.18 2.55 -12.90
CA PHE A 76 -20.28 1.48 -11.91
C PHE A 76 -18.95 0.74 -11.73
N ALA A 77 -18.31 0.33 -12.83
CA ALA A 77 -17.03 -0.36 -12.78
C ALA A 77 -15.91 0.51 -12.18
N ASN A 78 -15.88 1.80 -12.53
CA ASN A 78 -14.96 2.77 -11.96
C ASN A 78 -15.13 2.85 -10.43
N PHE A 79 -16.36 2.97 -9.93
CA PHE A 79 -16.66 2.96 -8.51
C PHE A 79 -16.23 1.66 -7.82
N ILE A 80 -16.51 0.51 -8.41
CA ILE A 80 -16.10 -0.78 -7.83
C ILE A 80 -14.57 -0.88 -7.74
N ILE A 81 -13.83 -0.45 -8.78
CA ILE A 81 -12.37 -0.52 -8.79
C ILE A 81 -11.76 0.53 -7.86
N TRP A 82 -12.04 1.81 -8.09
CA TRP A 82 -11.33 2.90 -7.42
C TRP A 82 -11.99 3.32 -6.10
N GLY A 83 -13.31 3.20 -5.99
CA GLY A 83 -14.06 3.50 -4.76
C GLY A 83 -14.08 2.34 -3.75
N VAL A 84 -14.23 1.09 -4.20
CA VAL A 84 -14.35 -0.05 -3.29
C VAL A 84 -13.08 -0.89 -3.21
N TRP A 85 -12.56 -1.36 -4.34
CA TRP A 85 -11.49 -2.37 -4.39
C TRP A 85 -10.16 -1.88 -3.79
N PHE A 86 -9.68 -0.70 -4.21
CA PHE A 86 -8.42 -0.15 -3.68
C PHE A 86 -8.53 0.28 -2.21
N PRO A 87 -9.56 1.03 -1.75
CA PRO A 87 -9.70 1.34 -0.33
C PRO A 87 -9.83 0.08 0.55
N LEU A 88 -10.59 -0.93 0.08
CA LEU A 88 -10.71 -2.20 0.79
C LEU A 88 -9.38 -2.97 0.84
N LEU A 89 -8.59 -2.94 -0.24
CA LEU A 89 -7.23 -3.50 -0.25
C LEU A 89 -6.39 -2.91 0.90
N PHE A 90 -6.33 -1.59 1.04
CA PHE A 90 -5.56 -0.94 2.10
C PHE A 90 -6.12 -1.18 3.50
N LEU A 91 -7.44 -1.07 3.66
CA LEU A 91 -8.11 -1.29 4.94
C LEU A 91 -7.96 -2.74 5.41
N SER A 92 -8.01 -3.71 4.49
CA SER A 92 -7.86 -5.13 4.79
C SER A 92 -6.50 -5.44 5.41
N VAL A 93 -5.45 -4.65 5.14
CA VAL A 93 -4.12 -4.87 5.72
C VAL A 93 -4.10 -4.71 7.23
N ILE A 94 -4.93 -3.84 7.77
CA ILE A 94 -5.04 -3.62 9.21
C ILE A 94 -5.61 -4.87 9.90
N PHE A 95 -6.60 -5.52 9.29
CA PHE A 95 -7.34 -6.61 9.94
C PHE A 95 -6.86 -8.00 9.55
N ALA A 96 -6.45 -8.17 8.30
CA ALA A 96 -6.15 -9.45 7.68
C ALA A 96 -4.76 -9.48 7.03
N GLY A 97 -3.88 -8.51 7.31
CA GLY A 97 -2.53 -8.45 6.76
C GLY A 97 -2.51 -8.46 5.24
N ARG A 98 -1.61 -9.23 4.62
CA ARG A 98 -1.50 -9.31 3.16
C ARG A 98 -2.33 -10.42 2.54
N LEU A 99 -3.37 -10.91 3.24
CA LEU A 99 -4.27 -11.93 2.73
C LEU A 99 -4.84 -11.61 1.34
N TRP A 100 -5.12 -10.32 1.06
CA TRP A 100 -5.54 -9.88 -0.26
C TRP A 100 -4.54 -10.27 -1.36
N CYS A 101 -3.25 -10.07 -1.12
CA CYS A 101 -2.19 -10.49 -2.05
C CYS A 101 -2.15 -12.02 -2.21
N GLY A 102 -2.45 -12.77 -1.15
CA GLY A 102 -2.44 -14.23 -1.13
C GLY A 102 -3.59 -14.87 -1.91
N VAL A 103 -4.81 -14.35 -1.71
CA VAL A 103 -6.08 -15.02 -2.08
C VAL A 103 -6.91 -14.23 -3.09
N PHE A 104 -6.91 -12.89 -3.02
CA PHE A 104 -7.80 -12.05 -3.84
C PHE A 104 -7.08 -11.31 -4.98
N CYS A 105 -5.75 -11.29 -5.04
CA CYS A 105 -5.04 -10.53 -6.07
C CYS A 105 -5.02 -11.30 -7.40
N PRO A 106 -5.76 -10.83 -8.45
CA PRO A 106 -5.81 -11.51 -9.74
C PRO A 106 -4.44 -11.53 -10.43
N GLN A 107 -3.72 -10.41 -10.37
CA GLN A 107 -2.37 -10.26 -10.94
C GLN A 107 -1.38 -11.23 -10.28
N GLY A 108 -1.44 -11.38 -8.95
CA GLY A 108 -0.58 -12.30 -8.21
C GLY A 108 -0.89 -13.76 -8.51
N ALA A 109 -2.17 -14.10 -8.66
CA ALA A 109 -2.61 -15.42 -9.08
C ALA A 109 -2.15 -15.74 -10.51
N ALA A 110 -2.42 -14.85 -11.47
CA ALA A 110 -2.02 -15.01 -12.87
C ALA A 110 -0.50 -15.21 -13.02
N SER A 111 0.31 -14.40 -12.34
CA SER A 111 1.77 -14.55 -12.30
C SER A 111 2.21 -15.90 -11.74
N GLU A 112 1.54 -16.41 -10.70
CA GLU A 112 1.85 -17.71 -10.11
C GLU A 112 1.45 -18.90 -11.00
N TYR A 113 0.30 -18.84 -11.67
CA TYR A 113 -0.09 -19.90 -12.61
C TYR A 113 0.83 -19.93 -13.83
N ALA A 114 1.21 -18.75 -14.34
CA ALA A 114 2.21 -18.62 -15.39
C ALA A 114 3.57 -19.20 -14.96
N SER A 115 3.99 -18.94 -13.70
CA SER A 115 5.28 -19.40 -13.21
C SER A 115 5.42 -20.91 -13.04
N LYS A 116 4.30 -21.64 -12.95
CA LYS A 116 4.30 -23.12 -12.91
C LYS A 116 4.57 -23.75 -14.27
N LYS A 117 4.31 -23.03 -15.37
CA LYS A 117 4.46 -23.51 -16.75
C LYS A 117 5.65 -22.89 -17.49
N GLY A 118 6.37 -22.00 -16.84
CA GLY A 118 7.39 -21.17 -17.46
C GLY A 118 8.81 -21.72 -17.39
N PHE A 119 9.79 -20.93 -17.87
CA PHE A 119 11.20 -21.33 -17.99
C PHE A 119 11.94 -21.53 -16.67
N ALA A 120 11.40 -21.00 -15.56
CA ALA A 120 11.98 -21.13 -14.22
C ALA A 120 13.44 -20.63 -14.10
N LEU A 121 13.81 -19.60 -14.88
CA LEU A 121 15.13 -18.98 -14.81
C LEU A 121 15.33 -18.29 -13.46
N ALA A 122 16.58 -18.25 -12.97
CA ALA A 122 16.86 -17.50 -11.76
C ALA A 122 16.68 -15.98 -12.01
N PRO A 123 15.95 -15.25 -11.15
CA PRO A 123 15.79 -13.81 -11.32
C PRO A 123 17.17 -13.11 -11.25
N PRO A 124 17.46 -12.20 -12.21
CA PRO A 124 18.76 -11.56 -12.29
C PRO A 124 19.05 -10.71 -11.05
N ARG A 125 20.34 -10.45 -10.77
CA ARG A 125 20.75 -9.74 -9.54
C ARG A 125 20.19 -8.32 -9.45
N TRP A 126 20.05 -7.62 -10.58
CA TRP A 126 19.49 -6.26 -10.61
C TRP A 126 18.02 -6.24 -10.15
N LEU A 127 17.24 -7.25 -10.55
CA LEU A 127 15.81 -7.38 -10.20
C LEU A 127 15.60 -7.66 -8.71
N ARG A 128 16.58 -8.30 -8.05
CA ARG A 128 16.50 -8.65 -6.63
C ARG A 128 16.90 -7.52 -5.68
N ARG A 129 17.25 -6.34 -6.20
CA ARG A 129 17.61 -5.19 -5.37
C ARG A 129 16.36 -4.55 -4.76
N ASP A 130 16.40 -4.25 -3.47
CA ASP A 130 15.24 -3.73 -2.73
C ASP A 130 14.72 -2.38 -3.27
N TRP A 131 15.58 -1.53 -3.86
CA TRP A 131 15.18 -0.25 -4.44
C TRP A 131 14.37 -0.37 -5.74
N ILE A 132 14.39 -1.52 -6.41
CA ILE A 132 13.61 -1.75 -7.64
C ILE A 132 12.13 -1.54 -7.39
N ALA A 133 11.66 -1.89 -6.18
CA ALA A 133 10.27 -1.74 -5.85
C ALA A 133 9.87 -0.28 -5.59
N ILE A 134 10.80 0.57 -5.10
CA ILE A 134 10.61 2.04 -5.06
C ILE A 134 10.48 2.57 -6.48
N VAL A 135 11.40 2.19 -7.38
CA VAL A 135 11.37 2.65 -8.78
C VAL A 135 10.10 2.18 -9.49
N SER A 136 9.66 0.94 -9.25
CA SER A 136 8.41 0.41 -9.80
C SER A 136 7.20 1.20 -9.29
N PHE A 137 7.17 1.54 -8.00
CA PHE A 137 6.13 2.36 -7.41
C PHE A 137 6.12 3.77 -8.00
N VAL A 138 7.27 4.42 -8.11
CA VAL A 138 7.41 5.77 -8.71
C VAL A 138 6.94 5.75 -10.17
N ALA A 139 7.45 4.82 -10.97
CA ALA A 139 7.14 4.73 -12.39
C ALA A 139 5.64 4.48 -12.63
N VAL A 140 5.03 3.49 -11.97
CA VAL A 140 3.61 3.17 -12.16
C VAL A 140 2.71 4.28 -11.63
N THR A 141 3.07 4.93 -10.52
CA THR A 141 2.25 6.02 -9.95
C THR A 141 2.27 7.25 -10.84
N ILE A 142 3.45 7.68 -11.33
CA ILE A 142 3.55 8.80 -12.27
C ILE A 142 2.85 8.46 -13.58
N PHE A 143 3.09 7.26 -14.13
CA PHE A 143 2.44 6.82 -15.35
C PHE A 143 0.91 6.83 -15.20
N GLY A 144 0.37 6.31 -14.10
CA GLY A 144 -1.06 6.33 -13.83
C GLY A 144 -1.66 7.74 -13.74
N GLN A 145 -0.93 8.73 -13.21
CA GLN A 145 -1.36 10.13 -13.21
C GLN A 145 -1.31 10.74 -14.61
N VAL A 146 -0.25 10.46 -15.36
CA VAL A 146 -0.03 11.03 -16.70
C VAL A 146 -1.03 10.49 -17.73
N VAL A 147 -1.50 9.25 -17.59
CA VAL A 147 -2.51 8.65 -18.48
C VAL A 147 -3.96 8.81 -18.01
N GLY A 148 -4.20 9.40 -16.82
CA GLY A 148 -5.56 9.55 -16.29
C GLY A 148 -6.21 8.21 -15.92
N VAL A 149 -5.48 7.34 -15.22
CA VAL A 149 -5.90 5.95 -14.94
C VAL A 149 -7.20 5.85 -14.14
N ARG A 150 -7.60 6.91 -13.42
CA ARG A 150 -8.84 6.93 -12.64
C ARG A 150 -10.02 7.51 -13.42
N ASP A 151 -9.72 8.23 -14.50
CA ASP A 151 -10.69 9.05 -15.23
C ASP A 151 -11.16 8.30 -16.49
N TYR A 152 -10.23 7.60 -17.15
CA TYR A 152 -10.52 6.89 -18.40
C TYR A 152 -10.49 5.36 -18.25
N PRO A 153 -11.54 4.65 -18.69
CA PRO A 153 -11.58 3.18 -18.67
C PRO A 153 -10.46 2.52 -19.48
N LEU A 154 -10.11 3.11 -20.62
CA LEU A 154 -9.07 2.60 -21.49
C LEU A 154 -7.68 2.72 -20.83
N ALA A 155 -7.40 3.85 -20.17
CA ALA A 155 -6.20 4.02 -19.35
C ALA A 155 -6.15 3.03 -18.17
N THR A 156 -7.30 2.72 -17.55
CA THR A 156 -7.40 1.67 -16.51
C THR A 156 -6.95 0.32 -17.07
N LEU A 157 -7.44 -0.07 -18.26
CA LEU A 157 -7.04 -1.30 -18.95
C LEU A 157 -5.56 -1.30 -19.30
N GLU A 158 -5.03 -0.21 -19.80
CA GLU A 158 -3.62 -0.09 -20.18
C GLU A 158 -2.69 -0.26 -18.96
N VAL A 159 -2.96 0.42 -17.85
CA VAL A 159 -2.13 0.34 -16.65
C VAL A 159 -2.30 -1.00 -15.93
N LEU A 160 -3.54 -1.39 -15.60
CA LEU A 160 -3.79 -2.62 -14.82
C LEU A 160 -3.60 -3.88 -15.67
N GLY A 161 -4.02 -3.85 -16.94
CA GLY A 161 -3.80 -4.94 -17.89
C GLY A 161 -2.33 -5.06 -18.30
N GLY A 162 -1.65 -3.93 -18.57
CA GLY A 162 -0.22 -3.90 -18.88
C GLY A 162 0.64 -4.41 -17.73
N THR A 163 0.40 -3.94 -16.50
CA THR A 163 1.12 -4.47 -15.32
C THR A 163 0.80 -5.95 -15.06
N THR A 164 -0.42 -6.40 -15.34
CA THR A 164 -0.78 -7.83 -15.27
C THR A 164 -0.03 -8.65 -16.31
N LEU A 165 0.09 -8.16 -17.54
CA LEU A 165 0.88 -8.80 -18.59
C LEU A 165 2.35 -8.92 -18.18
N VAL A 166 2.96 -7.85 -17.66
CA VAL A 166 4.33 -7.88 -17.15
C VAL A 166 4.45 -8.87 -15.98
N ALA A 167 3.49 -8.91 -15.07
CA ALA A 167 3.47 -9.88 -13.97
C ALA A 167 3.44 -11.33 -14.45
N VAL A 168 2.64 -11.62 -15.49
CA VAL A 168 2.58 -12.93 -16.15
C VAL A 168 3.90 -13.28 -16.82
N LEU A 169 4.49 -12.36 -17.59
CA LEU A 169 5.77 -12.56 -18.26
C LEU A 169 6.92 -12.80 -17.26
N VAL A 170 7.02 -11.97 -16.22
CA VAL A 170 8.03 -12.13 -15.15
C VAL A 170 7.83 -13.46 -14.41
N GLY A 171 6.57 -13.82 -14.13
CA GLY A 171 6.24 -15.12 -13.54
C GLY A 171 6.66 -16.28 -14.43
N TYR A 172 6.32 -16.22 -15.72
CA TYR A 172 6.66 -17.24 -16.71
C TYR A 172 8.18 -17.38 -16.89
N ILE A 173 8.92 -16.28 -17.00
CA ILE A 173 10.37 -16.35 -17.24
C ILE A 173 11.12 -16.79 -15.97
N TYR A 174 10.83 -16.18 -14.81
CA TYR A 174 11.67 -16.30 -13.61
C TYR A 174 11.06 -17.07 -12.44
N GLY A 175 9.78 -17.43 -12.51
CA GLY A 175 9.04 -17.76 -11.31
C GLY A 175 9.21 -19.19 -10.79
N GLY A 176 9.26 -20.22 -11.64
CA GLY A 176 9.46 -21.62 -11.21
C GLY A 176 8.51 -22.04 -10.06
N GLY A 177 7.23 -21.69 -10.17
CA GLY A 177 6.23 -21.90 -9.12
C GLY A 177 6.23 -20.88 -7.96
N ARG A 178 7.03 -19.82 -8.05
CA ARG A 178 7.12 -18.70 -7.10
C ARG A 178 6.55 -17.42 -7.70
N ARG A 179 6.33 -16.40 -6.86
CA ARG A 179 5.75 -15.09 -7.20
C ARG A 179 6.83 -14.00 -7.21
N VAL A 180 7.69 -14.03 -8.24
CA VAL A 180 8.79 -13.05 -8.43
C VAL A 180 8.28 -11.63 -8.58
N TRP A 181 7.21 -11.43 -9.38
CA TRP A 181 6.56 -10.13 -9.54
C TRP A 181 6.14 -9.53 -8.20
N CYS A 182 5.37 -10.28 -7.41
CA CYS A 182 4.87 -9.83 -6.10
C CYS A 182 5.98 -9.52 -5.09
N ARG A 183 7.17 -10.12 -5.26
CA ARG A 183 8.31 -9.94 -4.37
C ARG A 183 9.15 -8.71 -4.74
N TYR A 184 9.35 -8.44 -6.02
CA TYR A 184 10.37 -7.48 -6.47
C TYR A 184 9.86 -6.31 -7.31
N LEU A 185 8.76 -6.47 -8.06
CA LEU A 185 8.30 -5.46 -9.04
C LEU A 185 6.91 -4.89 -8.74
N CYS A 186 6.05 -5.64 -8.06
CA CYS A 186 4.71 -5.16 -7.76
C CYS A 186 4.79 -3.86 -6.96
N PRO A 187 4.26 -2.73 -7.46
CA PRO A 187 4.36 -1.43 -6.79
C PRO A 187 3.67 -1.45 -5.42
N MET A 188 2.57 -2.21 -5.29
CA MET A 188 1.85 -2.40 -4.05
C MET A 188 2.55 -3.38 -3.09
N GLY A 189 3.54 -4.15 -3.55
CA GLY A 189 4.21 -5.19 -2.78
C GLY A 189 4.88 -4.66 -1.50
N PRO A 190 5.83 -3.71 -1.61
CA PRO A 190 6.48 -3.09 -0.46
C PRO A 190 5.52 -2.23 0.35
N LEU A 191 4.61 -1.50 -0.31
CA LEU A 191 3.64 -0.64 0.37
C LEU A 191 2.79 -1.47 1.36
N LEU A 192 2.11 -2.50 0.87
CA LEU A 192 1.33 -3.39 1.71
C LEU A 192 2.23 -4.23 2.64
N GLY A 193 3.49 -4.46 2.27
CA GLY A 193 4.52 -5.07 3.11
C GLY A 193 4.76 -4.29 4.40
N VAL A 194 5.14 -3.02 4.28
CA VAL A 194 5.36 -2.13 5.43
C VAL A 194 4.08 -1.99 6.25
N LEU A 195 2.94 -1.78 5.59
CA LEU A 195 1.66 -1.61 6.25
C LEU A 195 1.19 -2.87 6.99
N SER A 196 1.53 -4.08 6.51
CA SER A 196 1.16 -5.34 7.17
C SER A 196 1.81 -5.54 8.54
N ARG A 197 2.89 -4.81 8.84
CA ARG A 197 3.48 -4.77 10.19
C ARG A 197 2.51 -4.12 11.20
N LEU A 198 1.57 -3.29 10.73
CA LEU A 198 0.50 -2.72 11.55
C LEU A 198 -0.67 -3.71 11.76
N GLY A 199 -0.74 -4.78 10.95
CA GLY A 199 -1.88 -5.69 10.89
C GLY A 199 -2.06 -6.60 12.12
N ALA A 200 -3.32 -7.00 12.34
CA ALA A 200 -3.74 -7.89 13.43
C ALA A 200 -3.38 -9.36 13.20
N VAL A 201 -3.31 -9.81 11.94
CA VAL A 201 -2.97 -11.19 11.58
C VAL A 201 -1.47 -11.31 11.34
N SER A 202 -0.89 -12.40 11.83
CA SER A 202 0.50 -12.77 11.57
C SER A 202 0.63 -14.28 11.57
N PHE A 203 1.50 -14.80 10.71
CA PHE A 203 1.90 -16.20 10.76
C PHE A 203 3.20 -16.32 11.57
N GLU A 204 3.10 -16.98 12.72
CA GLU A 204 4.19 -17.14 13.69
C GLU A 204 4.46 -18.61 13.97
N ARG A 205 5.65 -18.92 14.47
CA ARG A 205 6.03 -20.30 14.78
C ARG A 205 5.23 -20.84 15.95
N ALA A 206 4.73 -22.07 15.81
CA ALA A 206 4.43 -22.90 16.98
C ALA A 206 5.74 -23.22 17.73
N ALA A 207 5.68 -23.42 19.05
CA ALA A 207 6.85 -23.78 19.85
C ALA A 207 7.56 -25.04 19.27
N GLY A 208 8.89 -25.00 19.14
CA GLY A 208 9.71 -26.09 18.59
C GLY A 208 10.49 -25.75 17.30
N SER A 209 11.32 -26.68 16.81
CA SER A 209 12.05 -26.55 15.54
C SER A 209 11.09 -26.69 14.35
N ALA A 210 11.16 -25.74 13.42
CA ALA A 210 10.25 -25.64 12.29
C ALA A 210 10.78 -26.30 11.03
N LYS A 211 9.94 -27.09 10.34
CA LYS A 211 10.26 -27.58 9.00
C LYS A 211 9.96 -26.46 8.00
N GLY A 212 10.92 -26.14 7.14
CA GLY A 212 10.74 -25.12 6.10
C GLY A 212 9.74 -25.58 5.05
N TYR A 213 8.66 -24.82 4.84
CA TYR A 213 7.75 -24.95 3.71
C TYR A 213 8.16 -24.03 2.56
N PRO A 214 7.96 -24.46 1.29
CA PRO A 214 8.14 -23.60 0.13
C PRO A 214 7.21 -22.37 0.19
N CYS A 215 7.79 -21.19 0.36
CA CYS A 215 7.04 -19.93 0.32
C CYS A 215 7.07 -19.34 -1.11
N PRO A 216 5.91 -18.97 -1.68
CA PRO A 216 5.87 -18.36 -3.02
C PRO A 216 6.61 -17.02 -3.10
N THR A 217 6.79 -16.30 -1.98
CA THR A 217 7.50 -15.01 -1.92
C THR A 217 8.89 -15.10 -1.29
N PHE A 218 9.51 -16.28 -1.32
CA PHE A 218 10.90 -16.50 -0.88
C PHE A 218 11.14 -16.24 0.62
N VAL A 219 10.08 -16.27 1.45
CA VAL A 219 10.25 -16.19 2.91
C VAL A 219 10.77 -17.53 3.43
N ASN A 220 11.85 -17.48 4.22
CA ASN A 220 12.27 -18.64 4.99
C ASN A 220 11.28 -18.87 6.13
N THR A 221 10.37 -19.83 5.93
CA THR A 221 9.30 -20.15 6.89
C THR A 221 9.84 -20.73 8.20
N ALA A 222 11.04 -21.32 8.20
CA ALA A 222 11.65 -21.84 9.41
C ALA A 222 12.16 -20.72 10.34
N THR A 223 12.58 -19.58 9.80
CA THR A 223 13.15 -18.45 10.57
C THR A 223 12.33 -17.18 10.49
N LYS A 224 11.09 -17.24 9.99
CA LYS A 224 10.25 -16.06 9.76
C LYS A 224 9.98 -15.31 11.07
N THR A 225 10.38 -14.04 11.11
CA THR A 225 10.06 -13.11 12.22
C THR A 225 9.18 -11.92 11.81
N SER A 226 9.27 -11.51 10.53
CA SER A 226 8.56 -10.37 9.93
C SER A 226 7.33 -10.79 9.11
N SER A 227 6.32 -9.93 9.04
CA SER A 227 5.17 -10.09 8.11
C SER A 227 5.35 -9.38 6.77
N ALA A 228 6.36 -8.50 6.61
CA ALA A 228 6.48 -7.62 5.45
C ALA A 228 6.47 -8.35 4.10
N ASN A 229 7.04 -9.55 4.00
CA ASN A 229 7.09 -10.34 2.78
C ASN A 229 6.11 -11.53 2.75
N CYS A 230 5.34 -11.73 3.81
CA CYS A 230 4.36 -12.80 3.92
C CYS A 230 3.04 -12.35 3.30
N ILE A 231 2.59 -13.04 2.26
CA ILE A 231 1.29 -12.76 1.60
C ILE A 231 0.13 -13.55 2.21
N GLU A 232 0.37 -14.21 3.35
CA GLU A 232 -0.65 -14.93 4.15
C GLU A 232 -1.51 -15.91 3.33
N CYS A 233 -0.87 -16.62 2.39
CA CYS A 233 -1.53 -17.57 1.49
C CYS A 233 -1.86 -18.94 2.11
N PHE A 234 -1.71 -19.10 3.43
CA PHE A 234 -1.96 -20.33 4.22
C PHE A 234 -1.21 -21.62 3.81
N ARG A 235 -0.30 -21.59 2.81
CA ARG A 235 0.43 -22.80 2.35
C ARG A 235 1.42 -23.39 3.36
N CYS A 236 1.94 -22.56 4.26
CA CYS A 236 2.93 -22.93 5.27
C CYS A 236 2.31 -23.22 6.64
N VAL A 237 0.98 -23.16 6.73
CA VAL A 237 0.22 -23.48 7.93
C VAL A 237 -0.24 -24.93 7.82
N ASN A 238 0.18 -25.76 8.78
CA ASN A 238 -0.31 -27.13 8.91
C ASN A 238 -0.42 -27.50 10.40
N PRO A 239 -1.64 -27.63 10.96
CA PRO A 239 -1.83 -27.94 12.37
C PRO A 239 -1.29 -29.29 12.82
N GLU A 240 -1.27 -30.26 11.92
CA GLU A 240 -0.95 -31.66 12.22
C GLU A 240 0.57 -31.89 12.28
N GLU A 241 1.34 -31.05 11.59
CA GLU A 241 2.80 -31.14 11.57
C GLU A 241 3.44 -30.26 12.66
N ARG A 242 4.37 -30.82 13.43
CA ARG A 242 5.15 -30.04 14.40
C ARG A 242 6.08 -29.07 13.67
N GLY A 243 6.17 -27.84 14.19
CA GLY A 243 7.10 -26.85 13.65
C GLY A 243 6.60 -26.14 12.40
N THR A 244 5.29 -26.06 12.18
CA THR A 244 4.71 -25.21 11.14
C THR A 244 4.47 -23.80 11.66
N LEU A 245 4.13 -22.89 10.73
CA LEU A 245 3.58 -21.60 11.11
C LEU A 245 2.10 -21.77 11.52
N ARG A 246 1.66 -20.97 12.48
CA ARG A 246 0.29 -20.88 12.96
C ARG A 246 -0.24 -19.47 12.79
N VAL A 247 -1.55 -19.35 12.63
CA VAL A 247 -2.21 -18.05 12.66
C VAL A 247 -2.14 -17.51 14.08
N ARG A 248 -1.63 -16.28 14.25
CA ARG A 248 -1.64 -15.55 15.51
C ARG A 248 -2.31 -14.20 15.34
N LEU A 249 -3.30 -13.95 16.20
CA LEU A 249 -3.93 -12.65 16.33
C LEU A 249 -3.18 -11.79 17.35
N ARG A 250 -2.63 -10.68 16.88
CA ARG A 250 -1.90 -9.70 17.68
C ARG A 250 -2.63 -8.36 17.70
N ARG A 251 -2.25 -7.50 18.64
CA ARG A 251 -2.71 -6.11 18.67
C ARG A 251 -2.18 -5.36 17.44
N LEU A 252 -2.99 -4.46 16.89
CA LEU A 252 -2.60 -3.55 15.81
C LEU A 252 -1.29 -2.82 16.17
N GLY A 253 -0.34 -2.79 15.24
CA GLY A 253 0.95 -2.12 15.41
C GLY A 253 1.96 -2.89 16.28
N ARG A 254 1.63 -4.08 16.80
CA ARG A 254 2.52 -4.80 17.72
C ARG A 254 3.87 -5.19 17.10
N GLU A 255 3.91 -5.50 15.81
CA GLU A 255 5.20 -5.78 15.13
C GLU A 255 6.09 -4.55 15.10
N VAL A 256 5.50 -3.36 14.88
CA VAL A 256 6.22 -2.09 14.88
C VAL A 256 6.70 -1.73 16.29
N GLU A 257 5.90 -1.97 17.33
CA GLU A 257 6.36 -1.79 18.72
C GLU A 257 7.58 -2.66 19.04
N GLU A 258 7.66 -3.87 18.46
CA GLU A 258 8.74 -4.84 18.66
C GLU A 258 9.74 -4.87 17.51
N ILE A 259 9.84 -3.79 16.71
CA ILE A 259 10.55 -3.81 15.42
C ILE A 259 12.01 -4.26 15.51
N GLU A 260 12.67 -4.00 16.64
CA GLU A 260 14.05 -4.45 16.95
C GLU A 260 14.23 -5.98 16.79
N ARG A 261 13.15 -6.76 16.99
CA ARG A 261 13.16 -8.23 16.90
C ARG A 261 12.48 -8.75 15.63
N ARG A 262 12.15 -7.88 14.67
CA ARG A 262 11.28 -8.19 13.53
C ARG A 262 11.92 -7.84 12.19
N GLU A 263 13.25 -7.95 12.08
CA GLU A 263 14.01 -7.71 10.85
C GLU A 263 13.66 -6.35 10.20
N PRO A 264 14.03 -5.20 10.82
CA PRO A 264 13.84 -3.90 10.21
C PRO A 264 14.70 -3.77 8.94
N ASN A 265 14.20 -3.06 7.93
CA ASN A 265 14.92 -2.83 6.68
C ASN A 265 14.93 -1.34 6.31
N LEU A 266 16.09 -0.81 5.90
CA LEU A 266 16.23 0.58 5.44
C LEU A 266 15.32 0.87 4.25
N TRP A 267 15.22 -0.06 3.31
CA TRP A 267 14.43 0.15 2.10
C TRP A 267 12.94 0.20 2.38
N GLU A 268 12.46 -0.43 3.45
CA GLU A 268 11.07 -0.30 3.90
C GLU A 268 10.79 1.11 4.42
N VAL A 269 11.70 1.67 5.22
CA VAL A 269 11.60 3.03 5.75
C VAL A 269 11.68 4.07 4.63
N LEU A 270 12.66 3.95 3.74
CA LEU A 270 12.81 4.85 2.59
C LEU A 270 11.60 4.74 1.66
N PHE A 271 11.11 3.54 1.40
CA PHE A 271 9.89 3.34 0.61
C PHE A 271 8.69 4.02 1.27
N LEU A 272 8.50 3.86 2.58
CA LEU A 272 7.40 4.50 3.31
C LEU A 272 7.45 6.03 3.16
N PHE A 273 8.63 6.63 3.30
CA PHE A 273 8.83 8.07 3.20
C PHE A 273 8.58 8.56 1.78
N SER A 274 9.18 7.92 0.79
CA SER A 274 8.99 8.24 -0.63
C SER A 274 7.54 8.03 -1.07
N ALA A 275 6.90 6.93 -0.69
CA ALA A 275 5.53 6.65 -1.05
C ALA A 275 4.56 7.69 -0.46
N THR A 276 4.81 8.13 0.78
CA THR A 276 4.01 9.19 1.42
C THR A 276 4.12 10.51 0.65
N GLY A 277 5.33 10.93 0.28
CA GLY A 277 5.53 12.17 -0.48
C GLY A 277 5.04 12.09 -1.92
N LEU A 278 5.26 10.96 -2.60
CA LEU A 278 4.78 10.77 -3.97
C LEU A 278 3.26 10.75 -4.03
N ALA A 279 2.60 10.02 -3.12
CA ALA A 279 1.14 10.00 -3.04
C ALA A 279 0.59 11.40 -2.76
N LEU A 280 1.18 12.14 -1.81
CA LEU A 280 0.82 13.53 -1.56
C LEU A 280 0.94 14.38 -2.83
N GLY A 281 2.05 14.26 -3.56
CA GLY A 281 2.25 14.95 -4.84
C GLY A 281 1.18 14.59 -5.88
N ALA A 282 0.79 13.31 -5.96
CA ALA A 282 -0.23 12.80 -6.88
C ALA A 282 -1.63 13.36 -6.61
N PHE A 283 -2.00 13.59 -5.35
CA PHE A 283 -3.29 14.20 -5.01
C PHE A 283 -3.24 15.74 -5.02
N TYR A 284 -2.09 16.35 -4.76
CA TYR A 284 -1.99 17.79 -4.58
C TYR A 284 -1.79 18.58 -5.89
N TRP A 285 -1.18 17.98 -6.91
CA TRP A 285 -0.76 18.73 -8.12
C TRP A 285 -1.92 19.44 -8.82
N GLN A 286 -3.10 18.82 -8.86
CA GLN A 286 -4.29 19.36 -9.55
C GLN A 286 -4.80 20.67 -8.94
N ILE A 287 -4.61 20.85 -7.63
CA ILE A 287 -5.10 22.02 -6.88
C ILE A 287 -3.98 22.99 -6.48
N SER A 288 -2.73 22.73 -6.89
CA SER A 288 -1.57 23.45 -6.37
C SER A 288 -1.21 24.69 -7.19
N PRO A 289 -1.16 25.89 -6.58
CA PRO A 289 -0.60 27.07 -7.24
C PRO A 289 0.91 26.93 -7.54
N LEU A 290 1.62 26.07 -6.80
CA LEU A 290 3.03 25.76 -7.05
C LEU A 290 3.21 25.00 -8.36
N TYR A 291 2.30 24.08 -8.68
CA TYR A 291 2.31 23.35 -9.95
C TYR A 291 2.14 24.30 -11.13
N ILE A 292 1.18 25.23 -11.05
CA ILE A 292 0.95 26.24 -12.08
C ILE A 292 2.21 27.08 -12.32
N ARG A 293 2.85 27.57 -11.25
CA ARG A 293 4.12 28.31 -11.36
C ARG A 293 5.26 27.49 -11.96
N LEU A 294 5.38 26.22 -11.58
CA LEU A 294 6.36 25.31 -12.16
C LEU A 294 6.13 25.13 -13.66
N LYS A 295 4.87 24.89 -14.08
CA LYS A 295 4.51 24.70 -15.48
C LYS A 295 4.82 25.93 -16.31
N HIS A 296 4.50 27.13 -15.83
CA HIS A 296 4.85 28.39 -16.50
C HIS A 296 6.37 28.56 -16.60
N ALA A 297 7.12 28.37 -15.51
CA ALA A 297 8.57 28.48 -15.51
C ALA A 297 9.23 27.49 -16.49
N LEU A 298 8.73 26.25 -16.56
CA LEU A 298 9.19 25.28 -17.56
C LEU A 298 8.86 25.74 -18.98
N GLY A 299 7.67 26.29 -19.20
CA GLY A 299 7.26 26.87 -20.48
C GLY A 299 8.21 27.97 -20.95
N ASP A 300 8.53 28.92 -20.07
CA ASP A 300 9.46 30.01 -20.35
C ASP A 300 10.86 29.48 -20.69
N ILE A 301 11.39 28.54 -19.90
CA ILE A 301 12.69 27.90 -20.15
C ILE A 301 12.73 27.21 -21.51
N PHE A 302 11.68 26.44 -21.87
CA PHE A 302 11.65 25.74 -23.16
C PHE A 302 11.43 26.68 -24.34
N MET A 303 10.76 27.81 -24.12
CA MET A 303 10.64 28.88 -25.11
C MET A 303 12.01 29.49 -25.41
N ASP A 304 12.77 29.85 -24.37
CA ASP A 304 14.12 30.42 -24.51
C ASP A 304 15.10 29.45 -25.19
N LEU A 305 14.94 28.14 -24.97
CA LEU A 305 15.73 27.09 -25.61
C LEU A 305 15.28 26.75 -27.05
N GLY A 306 14.20 27.34 -27.55
CA GLY A 306 13.63 27.04 -28.87
C GLY A 306 12.98 25.66 -28.99
N LEU A 307 12.71 24.99 -27.87
CA LEU A 307 12.17 23.62 -27.81
C LEU A 307 10.65 23.56 -27.68
N LEU A 308 9.96 24.71 -27.74
CA LEU A 308 8.51 24.80 -27.57
C LEU A 308 7.74 23.90 -28.55
N HIS A 309 8.27 23.70 -29.77
CA HIS A 309 7.68 22.83 -30.78
C HIS A 309 7.63 21.34 -30.35
N VAL A 310 8.60 20.89 -29.55
CA VAL A 310 8.61 19.52 -29.00
C VAL A 310 7.68 19.44 -27.80
N VAL A 311 7.87 20.33 -26.81
CA VAL A 311 7.15 20.26 -25.54
C VAL A 311 5.67 20.65 -25.65
N GLY A 312 5.31 21.43 -26.66
CA GLY A 312 3.95 21.85 -26.98
C GLY A 312 3.17 20.86 -27.84
N SER A 313 3.78 19.72 -28.22
CA SER A 313 3.07 18.64 -28.91
C SER A 313 2.47 17.65 -27.91
N SER A 314 1.40 16.97 -28.31
CA SER A 314 0.84 15.84 -27.56
C SER A 314 1.38 14.52 -28.10
N GLY A 315 1.55 13.54 -27.21
CA GLY A 315 1.95 12.19 -27.55
C GLY A 315 0.77 11.23 -27.71
N PRO A 316 1.05 9.94 -27.93
CA PRO A 316 0.00 8.95 -28.10
C PRO A 316 -0.74 8.67 -26.78
N ARG A 317 -2.02 8.30 -26.88
CA ARG A 317 -2.91 8.05 -25.73
C ARG A 317 -2.43 6.99 -24.73
N TRP A 318 -1.62 6.02 -25.17
CA TRP A 318 -1.06 4.99 -24.28
C TRP A 318 0.08 5.50 -23.39
N LEU A 319 0.54 6.73 -23.64
CA LEU A 319 1.66 7.34 -22.92
C LEU A 319 1.23 8.54 -22.07
N MET A 320 0.15 9.24 -22.45
CA MET A 320 -0.42 10.39 -21.73
C MET A 320 -1.89 10.58 -22.07
N VAL A 321 -2.62 11.34 -21.25
CA VAL A 321 -4.00 11.76 -21.54
C VAL A 321 -4.07 12.43 -22.92
N ASN A 322 -4.82 11.82 -23.83
CA ASN A 322 -5.08 12.35 -25.16
C ASN A 322 -6.44 11.81 -25.61
N TYR A 323 -7.50 12.45 -25.12
CA TYR A 323 -8.91 12.16 -25.41
C TYR A 323 -9.58 13.45 -25.92
N PRO A 324 -9.35 13.84 -27.20
CA PRO A 324 -9.93 15.05 -27.76
C PRO A 324 -11.46 15.09 -27.70
N GLU A 325 -12.10 13.92 -27.78
CA GLU A 325 -13.54 13.74 -27.63
C GLU A 325 -14.07 14.14 -26.25
N ALA A 326 -13.24 14.04 -25.20
CA ALA A 326 -13.55 14.47 -23.84
C ALA A 326 -13.02 15.88 -23.54
N GLY A 327 -12.39 16.55 -24.51
CA GLY A 327 -11.78 17.86 -24.34
C GLY A 327 -10.48 17.88 -23.54
N GLU A 328 -9.89 16.72 -23.23
CA GLU A 328 -8.66 16.63 -22.43
C GLU A 328 -7.48 16.07 -23.23
N VAL A 329 -6.46 16.91 -23.42
CA VAL A 329 -5.23 16.54 -24.12
C VAL A 329 -4.03 17.13 -23.37
N PHE A 330 -3.15 16.25 -22.87
CA PHE A 330 -1.90 16.67 -22.25
C PHE A 330 -0.81 16.91 -23.29
N LEU A 331 0.02 17.91 -23.01
CA LEU A 331 1.24 18.18 -23.75
C LEU A 331 2.42 17.52 -23.06
N TRP A 332 3.54 17.35 -23.75
CA TRP A 332 4.78 16.92 -23.11
C TRP A 332 5.20 17.83 -21.95
N LEU A 333 4.90 19.13 -22.04
CA LEU A 333 5.07 20.07 -20.93
C LEU A 333 4.30 19.63 -19.67
N ASP A 334 3.05 19.16 -19.81
CA ASP A 334 2.26 18.64 -18.69
C ASP A 334 2.89 17.40 -18.09
N VAL A 335 3.28 16.43 -18.92
CA VAL A 335 3.94 15.20 -18.47
C VAL A 335 5.20 15.51 -17.66
N MET A 336 6.02 16.44 -18.15
CA MET A 336 7.23 16.87 -17.47
C MET A 336 6.93 17.62 -16.17
N ALA A 337 5.98 18.56 -16.19
CA ALA A 337 5.60 19.33 -15.00
C ALA A 337 5.02 18.43 -13.91
N ILE A 338 4.11 17.51 -14.25
CA ILE A 338 3.51 16.54 -13.32
C ILE A 338 4.61 15.66 -12.72
N THR A 339 5.49 15.11 -13.57
CA THR A 339 6.60 14.25 -13.11
C THR A 339 7.53 15.00 -12.17
N ILE A 340 7.98 16.20 -12.54
CA ILE A 340 8.89 17.01 -11.72
C ILE A 340 8.22 17.37 -10.40
N PHE A 341 6.95 17.78 -10.41
CA PHE A 341 6.22 18.14 -9.21
C PHE A 341 6.08 16.95 -8.24
N MET A 342 5.66 15.79 -8.76
CA MET A 342 5.49 14.57 -7.96
C MET A 342 6.82 14.08 -7.38
N VAL A 343 7.89 14.06 -8.18
CA VAL A 343 9.23 13.67 -7.72
C VAL A 343 9.79 14.67 -6.70
N THR A 344 9.55 15.96 -6.89
CA THR A 344 9.97 17.00 -5.94
C THR A 344 9.24 16.83 -4.61
N SER A 345 7.93 16.61 -4.63
CA SER A 345 7.14 16.31 -3.42
C SER A 345 7.66 15.05 -2.71
N MET A 346 7.92 13.97 -3.47
CA MET A 346 8.52 12.74 -2.95
C MET A 346 9.84 13.01 -2.22
N VAL A 347 10.78 13.71 -2.86
CA VAL A 347 12.10 14.00 -2.29
C VAL A 347 11.99 14.92 -1.08
N ALA A 348 11.20 16.00 -1.17
CA ALA A 348 11.04 16.97 -0.09
C ALA A 348 10.46 16.33 1.18
N VAL A 349 9.38 15.57 1.06
CA VAL A 349 8.77 14.87 2.20
C VAL A 349 9.71 13.78 2.72
N ALA A 350 10.34 13.01 1.85
CA ALA A 350 11.25 11.95 2.30
C ALA A 350 12.48 12.48 3.04
N LEU A 351 13.04 13.60 2.58
CA LEU A 351 14.13 14.29 3.28
C LEU A 351 13.66 14.84 4.63
N ALA A 352 12.51 15.50 4.68
CA ALA A 352 11.97 16.04 5.93
C ALA A 352 11.75 14.94 6.98
N LEU A 353 11.10 13.83 6.60
CA LEU A 353 10.91 12.68 7.49
C LEU A 353 12.21 12.01 7.89
N SER A 354 13.19 11.95 6.97
CA SER A 354 14.53 11.44 7.29
C SER A 354 15.24 12.33 8.31
N VAL A 355 15.12 13.66 8.20
CA VAL A 355 15.69 14.60 9.17
C VAL A 355 15.07 14.41 10.55
N PHE A 356 13.73 14.39 10.66
CA PHE A 356 13.06 14.16 11.95
C PHE A 356 13.44 12.80 12.57
N THR A 357 13.49 11.75 11.76
CA THR A 357 13.86 10.40 12.20
C THR A 357 15.32 10.34 12.65
N ALA A 358 16.23 10.98 11.92
CA ALA A 358 17.65 11.05 12.27
C ALA A 358 17.88 11.87 13.55
N LEU A 359 17.19 13.00 13.72
CA LEU A 359 17.23 13.79 14.95
C LEU A 359 16.76 12.97 16.16
N ALA A 360 15.64 12.25 16.03
CA ALA A 360 15.17 11.34 17.07
C ALA A 360 16.23 10.29 17.42
N SER A 361 16.89 9.72 16.41
CA SER A 361 17.95 8.73 16.59
C SER A 361 19.22 9.30 17.23
N LEU A 362 19.59 10.55 16.95
CA LEU A 362 20.74 11.22 17.56
C LEU A 362 20.50 11.56 19.04
N ILE A 363 19.26 11.91 19.38
CA ILE A 363 18.84 12.22 20.75
C ILE A 363 18.73 10.95 21.61
N ASP A 364 18.49 9.80 20.98
CA ASP A 364 18.27 8.54 21.70
C ASP A 364 19.56 8.03 22.38
N ARG A 365 19.70 8.29 23.68
CA ARG A 365 20.88 7.95 24.49
C ARG A 365 20.98 6.48 24.91
N ARG A 366 20.23 5.58 24.27
CA ARG A 366 20.15 4.15 24.63
C ARG A 366 21.31 3.29 24.10
N GLY A 367 22.40 3.92 23.64
CA GLY A 367 23.59 3.22 23.14
C GLY A 367 23.37 2.50 21.79
N LEU A 368 22.30 2.81 21.07
CA LEU A 368 22.07 2.33 19.71
C LEU A 368 22.90 3.13 18.71
N SER A 369 23.31 2.51 17.62
CA SER A 369 23.87 3.27 16.50
C SER A 369 22.81 4.18 15.89
N VAL A 370 23.22 5.32 15.32
CA VAL A 370 22.30 6.25 14.63
C VAL A 370 21.53 5.55 13.51
N LYS A 371 22.14 4.55 12.87
CA LYS A 371 21.49 3.75 11.84
C LYS A 371 20.38 2.88 12.41
N ASP A 372 20.63 2.19 13.52
CA ASP A 372 19.63 1.30 14.14
C ASP A 372 18.45 2.08 14.71
N GLY A 373 18.71 3.25 15.30
CA GLY A 373 17.66 4.16 15.74
C GLY A 373 16.85 4.71 14.56
N PHE A 374 17.49 5.10 13.45
CA PHE A 374 16.80 5.52 12.24
C PHE A 374 15.86 4.43 11.70
N LEU A 375 16.35 3.19 11.60
CA LEU A 375 15.57 2.04 11.17
C LEU A 375 14.38 1.76 12.09
N ARG A 376 14.59 1.85 13.40
CA ARG A 376 13.55 1.64 14.39
C ARG A 376 12.44 2.69 14.30
N PHE A 377 12.82 3.96 14.25
CA PHE A 377 11.86 5.07 14.34
C PHE A 377 11.14 5.35 13.01
N GLY A 378 11.71 4.95 11.88
CA GLY A 378 11.12 5.22 10.56
C GLY A 378 9.71 4.66 10.36
N TYR A 379 9.32 3.62 11.09
CA TYR A 379 7.97 3.03 10.97
C TYR A 379 6.87 3.84 11.66
N VAL A 380 7.21 4.89 12.43
CA VAL A 380 6.24 5.72 13.16
C VAL A 380 5.20 6.36 12.25
N TYR A 381 5.57 6.76 11.04
CA TYR A 381 4.67 7.45 10.12
C TYR A 381 3.71 6.51 9.38
N GLY A 382 3.82 5.19 9.58
CA GLY A 382 3.00 4.20 8.89
C GLY A 382 1.50 4.40 9.05
N PRO A 383 0.96 4.58 10.27
CA PRO A 383 -0.49 4.74 10.47
C PRO A 383 -1.08 6.00 9.84
N VAL A 384 -0.41 7.16 9.98
CA VAL A 384 -0.89 8.41 9.38
C VAL A 384 -0.83 8.34 7.86
N ALA A 385 0.23 7.77 7.28
CA ALA A 385 0.31 7.55 5.84
C ALA A 385 -0.78 6.59 5.34
N LEU A 386 -1.04 5.50 6.08
CA LEU A 386 -2.07 4.52 5.73
C LEU A 386 -3.47 5.14 5.68
N LEU A 387 -3.90 5.79 6.77
CA LEU A 387 -5.28 6.29 6.84
C LEU A 387 -5.49 7.51 5.94
N SER A 388 -4.47 8.35 5.73
CA SER A 388 -4.53 9.42 4.73
C SER A 388 -4.69 8.87 3.31
N LEU A 389 -3.97 7.78 2.98
CA LEU A 389 -4.09 7.11 1.69
C LEU A 389 -5.46 6.44 1.50
N VAL A 390 -6.02 5.83 2.55
CA VAL A 390 -7.37 5.24 2.51
C VAL A 390 -8.42 6.33 2.23
N ILE A 391 -8.31 7.50 2.87
CA ILE A 391 -9.23 8.61 2.65
C ILE A 391 -9.06 9.17 1.23
N GLY A 392 -7.82 9.47 0.80
CA GLY A 392 -7.56 10.03 -0.53
C GLY A 392 -7.97 9.12 -1.68
N LEU A 393 -7.72 7.81 -1.58
CA LEU A 393 -8.21 6.85 -2.58
C LEU A 393 -9.73 6.67 -2.50
N GLY A 394 -10.30 6.72 -1.30
CA GLY A 394 -11.72 6.55 -1.01
C GLY A 394 -12.62 7.75 -1.34
N GLN A 395 -12.11 8.84 -1.92
CA GLN A 395 -12.92 10.01 -2.25
C GLN A 395 -14.17 9.67 -3.08
N ILE A 396 -14.01 8.80 -4.10
CA ILE A 396 -15.14 8.33 -4.91
C ILE A 396 -16.19 7.63 -4.04
N LEU A 397 -15.76 6.78 -3.10
CA LEU A 397 -16.66 6.10 -2.16
C LEU A 397 -17.44 7.08 -1.29
N PHE A 398 -16.75 8.05 -0.69
CA PHE A 398 -17.35 9.05 0.19
C PHE A 398 -18.33 9.96 -0.56
N GLN A 399 -17.98 10.37 -1.78
CA GLN A 399 -18.87 11.14 -2.66
C GLN A 399 -20.12 10.36 -3.03
N THR A 400 -19.99 9.08 -3.43
CA THR A 400 -21.16 8.23 -3.75
C THR A 400 -22.05 7.97 -2.53
N THR A 401 -21.48 7.82 -1.32
CA THR A 401 -22.32 7.67 -0.11
C THR A 401 -23.18 8.89 0.18
N THR A 402 -22.70 10.09 -0.20
CA THR A 402 -23.50 11.31 -0.10
C THR A 402 -24.67 11.27 -1.08
N ALA A 403 -24.45 10.78 -2.31
CA ALA A 403 -25.50 10.59 -3.30
C ALA A 403 -26.57 9.56 -2.87
N LEU A 404 -26.20 8.60 -2.02
CA LEU A 404 -27.11 7.60 -1.41
C LEU A 404 -27.91 8.13 -0.20
N GLY A 405 -27.83 9.43 0.11
CA GLY A 405 -28.62 10.07 1.16
C GLY A 405 -27.92 10.19 2.52
N VAL A 406 -26.64 9.84 2.63
CA VAL A 406 -25.84 10.16 3.82
C VAL A 406 -25.51 11.66 3.80
N THR A 407 -25.68 12.36 4.92
CA THR A 407 -25.39 13.79 4.96
C THR A 407 -23.89 14.06 4.83
N GLN A 408 -23.53 15.14 4.13
CA GLN A 408 -22.12 15.55 3.97
C GLN A 408 -21.42 15.75 5.32
N GLN A 409 -22.17 16.20 6.35
CA GLN A 409 -21.66 16.34 7.71
C GLN A 409 -21.15 15.00 8.27
N VAL A 410 -21.89 13.91 8.07
CA VAL A 410 -21.53 12.58 8.58
C VAL A 410 -20.31 12.05 7.84
N VAL A 411 -20.27 12.19 6.51
CA VAL A 411 -19.12 11.77 5.68
C VAL A 411 -17.84 12.48 6.12
N LYS A 412 -17.86 13.82 6.19
CA LYS A 412 -16.71 14.61 6.67
C LYS A 412 -16.30 14.25 8.09
N SER A 413 -17.26 13.97 8.98
CA SER A 413 -16.96 13.55 10.36
C SER A 413 -16.23 12.20 10.39
N LEU A 414 -16.62 11.26 9.53
CA LEU A 414 -15.96 9.96 9.41
C LEU A 414 -14.55 10.10 8.84
N GLU A 415 -14.36 10.89 7.78
CA GLU A 415 -13.03 11.17 7.21
C GLU A 415 -12.10 11.79 8.27
N MET A 416 -12.58 12.80 8.99
CA MET A 416 -11.83 13.44 10.08
C MET A 416 -11.52 12.47 11.22
N ALA A 417 -12.44 11.58 11.58
CA ALA A 417 -12.22 10.58 12.62
C ALA A 417 -11.14 9.56 12.20
N PHE A 418 -11.17 9.07 10.95
CA PHE A 418 -10.15 8.18 10.40
C PHE A 418 -8.79 8.89 10.35
N PHE A 419 -8.78 10.14 9.90
CA PHE A 419 -7.57 10.94 9.82
C PHE A 419 -6.93 11.17 11.21
N ALA A 420 -7.73 11.58 12.19
CA ALA A 420 -7.30 11.77 13.57
C ALA A 420 -6.80 10.46 14.19
N ALA A 421 -7.47 9.33 13.94
CA ALA A 421 -7.01 8.02 14.41
C ALA A 421 -5.62 7.67 13.88
N GLY A 422 -5.30 8.02 12.63
CA GLY A 422 -3.99 7.76 12.02
C GLY A 422 -2.87 8.58 12.64
N GLY A 423 -3.14 9.87 12.86
CA GLY A 423 -2.23 10.77 13.58
C GLY A 423 -1.98 10.34 15.02
N LEU A 424 -3.06 10.09 15.78
CA LEU A 424 -2.97 9.63 17.18
C LEU A 424 -2.25 8.29 17.30
N TRP A 425 -2.50 7.35 16.38
CA TRP A 425 -1.81 6.07 16.37
C TRP A 425 -0.32 6.22 16.08
N SER A 426 0.06 7.09 15.15
CA SER A 426 1.47 7.38 14.87
C SER A 426 2.17 8.01 16.09
N VAL A 427 1.54 8.97 16.76
CA VAL A 427 2.05 9.56 18.03
C VAL A 427 2.15 8.50 19.13
N TYR A 428 1.18 7.59 19.23
CA TYR A 428 1.25 6.44 20.14
C TYR A 428 2.46 5.55 19.85
N LEU A 429 2.73 5.22 18.58
CA LEU A 429 3.90 4.43 18.21
C LEU A 429 5.21 5.18 18.52
N ALA A 430 5.26 6.50 18.32
CA ALA A 430 6.39 7.33 18.71
C ALA A 430 6.67 7.22 20.21
N TYR A 431 5.63 7.35 21.06
CA TYR A 431 5.74 7.18 22.51
C TYR A 431 6.27 5.79 22.90
N ARG A 432 5.76 4.73 22.26
CA ARG A 432 6.15 3.34 22.54
C ARG A 432 7.59 3.06 22.12
N LEU A 433 8.02 3.53 20.95
CA LEU A 433 9.38 3.32 20.43
C LEU A 433 10.41 4.17 21.19
N ALA A 434 10.04 5.39 21.59
CA ALA A 434 10.84 6.23 22.47
C ALA A 434 10.91 5.69 23.92
N LYS A 435 10.14 4.64 24.27
CA LYS A 435 9.99 4.11 25.64
C LYS A 435 9.69 5.22 26.66
N GLY A 436 8.85 6.18 26.28
CA GLY A 436 8.48 7.31 27.14
C GLY A 436 9.51 8.45 27.23
N ASN A 437 10.65 8.39 26.53
CA ASN A 437 11.56 9.52 26.46
C ASN A 437 10.96 10.66 25.62
N MET A 438 10.52 11.73 26.28
CA MET A 438 9.87 12.87 25.62
C MET A 438 10.79 13.55 24.60
N LEU A 439 12.09 13.66 24.86
CA LEU A 439 13.04 14.33 23.95
C LEU A 439 13.17 13.60 22.61
N THR A 440 13.16 12.26 22.64
CA THR A 440 13.16 11.44 21.41
C THR A 440 11.79 11.46 20.73
N MET A 441 10.71 11.59 21.49
CA MET A 441 9.35 11.60 20.96
C MET A 441 9.02 12.88 20.18
N VAL A 442 9.49 14.05 20.63
CA VAL A 442 9.20 15.35 19.99
C VAL A 442 9.48 15.36 18.48
N PRO A 443 10.69 15.05 17.97
CA PRO A 443 10.94 15.08 16.53
C PRO A 443 10.07 14.08 15.74
N LEU A 444 9.75 12.91 16.32
CA LEU A 444 8.87 11.92 15.70
C LEU A 444 7.42 12.42 15.59
N SER A 445 6.92 13.05 16.65
CA SER A 445 5.61 13.68 16.66
C SER A 445 5.55 14.86 15.68
N LEU A 446 6.59 15.69 15.61
CA LEU A 446 6.67 16.79 14.64
C LEU A 446 6.64 16.28 13.20
N GLY A 447 7.37 15.21 12.88
CA GLY A 447 7.27 14.59 11.56
C GLY A 447 5.86 14.05 11.26
N THR A 448 5.17 13.49 12.27
CA THR A 448 3.78 13.02 12.12
C THR A 448 2.83 14.18 11.87
N VAL A 449 3.00 15.28 12.60
CA VAL A 449 2.21 16.52 12.42
C VAL A 449 2.49 17.13 11.05
N LEU A 450 3.72 17.09 10.54
CA LEU A 450 4.03 17.53 9.19
C LEU A 450 3.26 16.73 8.14
N VAL A 451 3.30 15.39 8.21
CA VAL A 451 2.53 14.54 7.28
C VAL A 451 1.04 14.84 7.38
N ALA A 452 0.51 14.95 8.60
CA ALA A 452 -0.89 15.28 8.80
C ALA A 452 -1.24 16.66 8.22
N ALA A 453 -0.46 17.71 8.49
CA ALA A 453 -0.72 19.04 7.98
C ALA A 453 -0.72 19.09 6.44
N LEU A 454 0.23 18.38 5.81
CA LEU A 454 0.30 18.27 4.36
C LEU A 454 -0.90 17.56 3.76
N TRP A 455 -1.31 16.41 4.33
CA TRP A 455 -2.48 15.69 3.86
C TRP A 455 -3.80 16.40 4.17
N TYR A 456 -3.87 17.15 5.28
CA TYR A 456 -5.05 17.90 5.64
C TYR A 456 -5.43 18.89 4.54
N GLY A 457 -4.47 19.68 4.04
CA GLY A 457 -4.73 20.64 2.96
C GLY A 457 -4.99 20.03 1.58
N VAL A 458 -4.92 18.70 1.46
CA VAL A 458 -5.27 17.95 0.25
C VAL A 458 -6.66 17.31 0.38
N LEU A 459 -7.01 16.86 1.59
CA LEU A 459 -8.24 16.11 1.85
C LEU A 459 -9.42 17.02 2.26
N PHE A 460 -9.14 18.17 2.88
CA PHE A 460 -10.13 19.10 3.46
C PHE A 460 -9.82 20.53 3.05
#